data_AF-A0A920GFV0-F1
#
_entry.id   AF-A0A920GFV0-F1
#
_cell.length_a   1.000
_cell.length_b   1.000
_cell.length_c   1.000
_cell.angle_alpha   90.00
_cell.angle_beta   90.00
_cell.angle_gamma   90.00
#
_symmetry.space_group_name_H-M   'P 1'
#
loop_
_entity.id
_entity.type
_entity.pdbx_description
1 polymer ?
#
loop_
_entity_poly.entity_id
_entity_poly.type
_entity_poly.pdbx_seq_one_letter_code
_entity_poly.pdbx_strand_id
1 'polypeptide(L)'
;MVRACSENYKKHGGIIIADEVQPGFGRLGSSMWSHDIIGIQPDIVTIGKPMANGHPVGALITNYNFMSEFRKKYRYFNTFGGNPVSCAAHFLF
;
A
#
# COMPACT_ATOMS: atom_id res chain seq x y z
N MET A 1 9.35 -17.38 -8.67
CA MET A 1 9.41 -16.32 -9.71
C MET A 1 9.37 -14.92 -9.10
N VAL A 2 8.27 -14.49 -8.46
CA VAL A 2 8.12 -13.12 -7.92
C VAL A 2 9.25 -12.71 -6.95
N ARG A 3 9.65 -13.59 -6.02
CA ARG A 3 10.80 -13.33 -5.12
C ARG A 3 12.10 -13.04 -5.88
N ALA A 4 12.46 -13.90 -6.82
CA ALA A 4 13.67 -13.74 -7.63
C ALA A 4 13.64 -12.44 -8.47
N CYS A 5 12.48 -12.09 -9.03
CA CYS A 5 12.31 -10.80 -9.71
C CYS A 5 12.50 -9.64 -8.73
N SER A 6 11.85 -9.68 -7.55
CA SER A 6 11.98 -8.66 -6.51
C SER A 6 13.43 -8.44 -6.09
N GLU A 7 14.17 -9.50 -5.81
CA GLU A 7 15.59 -9.43 -5.46
C GLU A 7 16.44 -8.84 -6.58
N ASN A 8 16.19 -9.24 -7.83
CA ASN A 8 16.94 -8.73 -8.98
C ASN A 8 16.68 -7.24 -9.20
N TYR A 9 15.43 -6.79 -9.10
CA TYR A 9 15.09 -5.37 -9.23
C TYR A 9 15.72 -4.54 -8.12
N LYS A 10 15.68 -5.00 -6.86
CA LYS A 10 16.32 -4.30 -5.74
C LYS A 10 17.85 -4.18 -5.93
N LYS A 11 18.51 -5.21 -6.48
CA LYS A 11 19.96 -5.15 -6.81
C LYS A 11 20.31 -4.05 -7.82
N HIS A 12 19.37 -3.65 -8.67
CA HIS A 12 19.56 -2.61 -9.68
C HIS A 12 18.94 -1.26 -9.26
N GLY A 13 18.65 -1.06 -7.97
CA GLY A 13 18.06 0.17 -7.45
C GLY A 13 16.57 0.35 -7.78
N GLY A 14 15.91 -0.72 -8.25
CA GLY A 14 14.47 -0.74 -8.44
C GLY A 14 13.71 -0.80 -7.11
N ILE A 15 12.46 -0.33 -7.15
CA ILE A 15 11.54 -0.36 -6.01
C ILE A 15 10.42 -1.35 -6.27
N ILE A 16 9.91 -1.97 -5.21
CA ILE A 16 8.85 -2.96 -5.29
C ILE A 16 7.56 -2.37 -4.77
N ILE A 17 6.53 -2.38 -5.62
CA ILE A 17 5.18 -1.96 -5.28
C ILE A 17 4.28 -3.20 -5.22
N ALA A 18 3.68 -3.45 -4.07
CA ALA A 18 2.64 -4.47 -3.94
C ALA A 18 1.26 -3.82 -4.08
N ASP A 19 0.53 -4.18 -5.14
CA ASP A 19 -0.86 -3.76 -5.30
C ASP A 19 -1.80 -4.74 -4.58
N GLU A 20 -2.25 -4.32 -3.40
CA GLU A 20 -3.13 -5.07 -2.51
C GLU A 20 -4.61 -4.68 -2.69
N VAL A 21 -4.95 -3.90 -3.73
CA VAL A 21 -6.34 -3.50 -4.01
C VAL A 21 -7.26 -4.70 -4.22
N GLN A 22 -6.75 -5.79 -4.81
CA GLN A 22 -7.50 -7.05 -4.97
C GLN A 22 -7.21 -8.06 -3.85
N PRO A 23 -5.95 -8.43 -3.57
CA PRO A 23 -5.68 -9.55 -2.68
C PRO A 23 -5.47 -9.16 -1.20
N GLY A 24 -5.51 -7.87 -0.87
CA GLY A 24 -5.38 -7.38 0.50
C GLY A 24 -6.64 -7.60 1.34
N PHE A 25 -6.62 -7.10 2.57
CA PHE A 25 -7.72 -7.23 3.53
C PHE A 25 -8.15 -8.69 3.75
N GLY A 26 -7.19 -9.60 3.84
CA GLY A 26 -7.47 -11.00 4.16
C GLY A 26 -8.11 -11.79 3.03
N ARG A 27 -8.19 -11.25 1.80
CA ARG A 27 -8.87 -11.91 0.67
C ARG A 27 -8.35 -13.32 0.39
N LEU A 28 -7.07 -13.56 0.61
CA LEU A 28 -6.42 -14.86 0.39
C LEU A 28 -6.50 -15.81 1.60
N GLY A 29 -7.14 -15.39 2.70
CA GLY A 29 -7.43 -16.21 3.87
C GLY A 29 -6.29 -16.30 4.88
N SER A 30 -5.13 -16.85 4.48
CA SER A 30 -4.03 -17.16 5.41
C SER A 30 -3.21 -15.95 5.88
N SER A 31 -3.41 -14.77 5.31
CA SER A 31 -2.69 -13.54 5.68
C SER A 31 -3.51 -12.30 5.31
N MET A 32 -3.24 -11.19 5.99
CA MET A 32 -3.90 -9.91 5.70
C MET A 32 -3.51 -9.38 4.32
N TRP A 33 -2.26 -9.60 3.91
CA TRP A 33 -1.71 -9.13 2.65
C TRP A 33 -1.12 -10.26 1.82
N SER A 34 -1.20 -10.15 0.50
CA SER A 34 -0.65 -11.13 -0.42
C SER A 34 0.87 -11.18 -0.41
N HIS A 35 1.54 -10.04 -0.19
CA HIS A 35 3.00 -10.00 -0.15
C HIS A 35 3.59 -10.78 1.03
N ASP A 36 2.84 -10.99 2.12
CA ASP A 36 3.23 -11.86 3.23
C ASP A 36 3.26 -13.33 2.79
N ILE A 37 2.22 -13.79 2.07
CA ILE A 37 2.14 -15.14 1.50
C ILE A 37 3.26 -15.35 0.47
N ILE A 38 3.45 -14.35 -0.39
CA ILE A 38 4.50 -14.37 -1.40
C ILE A 38 5.88 -14.29 -0.73
N GLY A 39 6.02 -13.79 0.49
CA GLY A 39 7.27 -13.66 1.23
C GLY A 39 8.22 -12.63 0.59
N ILE A 40 7.69 -11.46 0.25
CA ILE A 40 8.48 -10.30 -0.18
C ILE A 40 8.19 -9.11 0.73
N GLN A 41 9.20 -8.25 0.92
CA GLN A 41 9.03 -6.98 1.61
C GLN A 41 8.97 -5.85 0.58
N PRO A 42 7.78 -5.38 0.18
CA PRO A 42 7.64 -4.27 -0.76
C PRO A 42 8.08 -2.95 -0.12
N ASP A 43 8.52 -2.01 -0.95
CA ASP A 43 8.87 -0.65 -0.52
C ASP A 43 7.62 0.24 -0.42
N ILE A 44 6.60 -0.09 -1.23
CA ILE A 44 5.31 0.57 -1.27
C ILE A 44 4.20 -0.48 -1.35
N VAL A 45 3.11 -0.26 -0.62
CA VAL A 45 1.86 -1.04 -0.73
C VAL A 45 0.72 -0.09 -1.10
N THR A 46 -0.08 -0.45 -2.11
CA THR A 46 -1.28 0.30 -2.48
C THR A 46 -2.54 -0.46 -2.09
N ILE A 47 -3.48 0.24 -1.46
CA ILE A 47 -4.77 -0.31 -1.02
C ILE A 47 -5.93 0.61 -1.42
N GLY A 48 -7.12 0.03 -1.52
CA GLY A 48 -8.35 0.70 -1.94
C GLY A 48 -9.53 -0.25 -1.79
N LYS A 49 -10.41 -0.36 -2.80
CA LYS A 49 -11.55 -1.31 -2.89
C LYS A 49 -12.15 -1.73 -1.54
N PRO A 50 -11.77 -2.85 -0.90
CA PRO A 50 -12.43 -3.28 0.34
C PRO A 50 -12.15 -2.37 1.56
N MET A 51 -11.18 -1.45 1.50
CA MET A 51 -10.66 -0.65 2.62
C MET A 51 -11.71 0.11 3.43
N ALA A 52 -12.83 0.50 2.82
CA ALA A 52 -13.89 1.24 3.51
C ALA A 52 -15.29 0.82 3.03
N ASN A 53 -15.46 -0.46 2.71
CA ASN A 53 -16.75 -1.08 2.37
C ASN A 53 -17.59 -0.29 1.33
N GLY A 54 -16.94 0.20 0.28
CA GLY A 54 -17.57 0.97 -0.81
C GLY A 54 -17.45 2.49 -0.70
N HIS A 55 -17.09 3.04 0.46
CA HIS A 55 -16.75 4.47 0.57
C HIS A 55 -15.42 4.75 -0.16
N PRO A 56 -15.27 5.88 -0.90
CA PRO A 56 -14.05 6.19 -1.64
C PRO A 56 -12.85 6.43 -0.71
N VAL A 57 -12.07 5.37 -0.47
CA VAL A 57 -10.83 5.41 0.31
C VAL A 57 -9.77 4.57 -0.40
N GLY A 58 -8.59 5.15 -0.51
CA GLY A 58 -7.38 4.44 -0.92
C GLY A 58 -6.18 5.00 -0.17
N ALA A 59 -5.13 4.20 -0.08
CA ALA A 59 -3.90 4.61 0.58
C ALA A 59 -2.66 4.02 -0.09
N LEU A 60 -1.56 4.74 0.11
CA LEU A 60 -0.22 4.31 -0.21
C LEU A 60 0.53 4.20 1.11
N ILE A 61 0.99 3.00 1.42
CA ILE A 61 1.79 2.70 2.63
C ILE A 61 3.24 2.57 2.17
N THR A 62 4.14 3.27 2.82
CA THR A 62 5.58 3.21 2.54
C THR A 62 6.37 3.55 3.80
N ASN A 63 7.68 3.32 3.77
CA ASN A 63 8.54 3.64 4.90
C ASN A 63 8.77 5.15 5.05
N TYR A 64 9.26 5.53 6.24
CA TYR A 64 9.51 6.93 6.59
C TYR A 64 10.46 7.65 5.62
N ASN A 65 11.51 6.98 5.15
CA ASN A 65 12.54 7.59 4.31
C ASN A 65 11.97 7.99 2.95
N PHE A 66 11.22 7.11 2.30
CA PHE A 66 10.54 7.40 1.03
C PHE A 66 9.56 8.55 1.18
N MET A 67 8.71 8.50 2.20
CA MET A 67 7.73 9.55 2.45
C MET A 67 8.39 10.90 2.80
N SER A 68 9.48 10.88 3.56
CA SER A 68 10.24 12.08 3.93
C SER A 68 10.85 12.74 2.69
N GLU A 69 11.52 11.99 1.83
CA GLU A 69 12.09 12.52 0.59
C GLU A 69 11.02 13.04 -0.37
N PHE A 70 9.89 12.34 -0.48
CA PHE A 70 8.75 12.81 -1.27
C PHE A 70 8.22 14.16 -0.77
N ARG A 71 7.99 14.31 0.54
CA ARG A 71 7.48 15.56 1.13
C ARG A 71 8.46 16.73 1.03
N LYS A 72 9.78 16.47 1.03
CA LYS A 72 10.79 17.53 0.84
C LYS A 72 10.76 18.10 -0.58
N LYS A 73 10.53 17.24 -1.57
CA LYS A 73 10.58 17.61 -3.00
C LYS A 73 9.25 18.14 -3.53
N TYR A 74 8.13 17.66 -2.98
CA TYR A 74 6.81 17.93 -3.52
C TYR A 74 5.86 18.43 -2.44
N ARG A 75 5.13 19.50 -2.76
CA ARG A 75 4.01 20.00 -1.94
C ARG A 75 2.72 19.28 -2.32
N TYR A 76 2.72 17.97 -2.16
CA TYR A 76 1.56 17.14 -2.44
C TYR A 76 0.46 17.36 -1.41
N PHE A 77 -0.78 17.49 -1.89
CA PHE A 77 -1.98 17.63 -1.08
C PHE A 77 -3.16 16.96 -1.79
N ASN A 78 -4.07 16.36 -1.01
CA ASN A 78 -5.32 15.81 -1.50
C ASN A 78 -6.47 16.36 -0.65
N THR A 79 -7.38 17.11 -1.28
CA THR A 79 -8.49 17.80 -0.63
C THR A 79 -9.38 16.87 0.21
N PHE A 80 -9.60 15.65 -0.25
CA PHE A 80 -10.44 14.67 0.46
C PHE A 80 -9.61 13.64 1.24
N GLY A 81 -8.28 13.66 1.10
CA GLY A 81 -7.38 12.73 1.75
C GLY A 81 -7.45 12.86 3.27
N GLY A 82 -7.84 11.78 3.95
CA GLY A 82 -7.86 11.71 5.42
C GLY A 82 -8.96 12.55 6.08
N ASN A 83 -10.02 12.90 5.35
CA ASN A 83 -11.17 13.57 5.98
C ASN A 83 -11.83 12.67 7.04
N PRO A 84 -12.48 13.24 8.07
CA PRO A 84 -13.03 12.47 9.19
C PRO A 84 -14.02 11.36 8.80
N VAL A 85 -14.85 11.60 7.78
CA VAL A 85 -15.84 10.61 7.30
C VAL A 85 -15.14 9.41 6.69
N SER A 86 -14.14 9.63 5.84
CA SER A 86 -13.33 8.55 5.26
C SER A 86 -12.54 7.78 6.32
N CYS A 87 -11.98 8.46 7.32
CA CYS A 87 -11.28 7.81 8.43
C CYS A 87 -12.22 6.94 9.26
N ALA A 88 -13.44 7.42 9.56
CA ALA A 88 -14.44 6.65 10.28
C ALA A 88 -14.93 5.44 9.46
N ALA A 89 -15.18 5.62 8.15
CA ALA A 89 -15.57 4.53 7.26
C ALA A 89 -14.51 3.44 7.15
N HIS A 90 -13.22 3.79 7.21
CA HIS A 90 -12.15 2.80 7.28
C HIS A 90 -12.06 2.11 8.64
N PHE A 91 -12.21 2.83 9.76
CA PHE A 91 -12.06 2.26 11.10
C PHE A 91 -13.14 1.22 11.44
N LEU A 92 -14.34 1.38 10.89
CA LEU A 92 -15.49 0.53 11.20
C LEU A 92 -15.44 -0.86 10.51
N PHE A 93 -14.48 -1.11 9.61
CA PHE A 93 -14.37 -2.33 8.80
C PHE A 93 -12.92 -2.80 8.65
#